data_AF-A0A962GQ99-F1
#
_entry.id   AF-A0A962GQ99-F1
#
_cell.length_a   1.000
_cell.length_b   1.000
_cell.length_c   1.000
_cell.angle_alpha   90.00
_cell.angle_beta   90.00
_cell.angle_gamma   90.00
#
_symmetry.space_group_name_H-M   'P 1'
#
loop_
_entity.id
_entity.type
_entity.pdbx_description
1 polymer ?
#
loop_
_entity_poly.entity_id
_entity_poly.type
_entity_poly.pdbx_seq_one_letter_code
_entity_poly.pdbx_strand_id
1 'polypeptide(L)'
;MLTAIFDTARGPIRLQLFADQTPLTVASFVNLARRGFYDGLNFHRVLADFMIQGGCPEGSGRGGPGYRFEDECRADLRHDGPGVLSMANAGPGTNGSQFFI
;
A
#
# COMPACT_ATOMS: atom_id res chain seq x y z
N MET A 1 17.26 -6.93 -2.35
CA MET A 1 16.38 -5.96 -1.66
C MET A 1 15.51 -5.30 -2.72
N LEU A 2 14.19 -5.45 -2.62
CA LEU A 2 13.25 -4.87 -3.56
C LEU A 2 12.77 -3.50 -3.04
N THR A 3 12.69 -2.51 -3.90
CA THR A 3 12.31 -1.15 -3.53
C THR A 3 11.24 -0.59 -4.47
N ALA A 4 10.35 0.24 -3.94
CA ALA A 4 9.42 1.06 -4.70
C ALA A 4 9.72 2.55 -4.48
N ILE A 5 9.51 3.37 -5.49
CA ILE A 5 9.65 4.82 -5.43
C ILE A 5 8.32 5.44 -5.84
N PHE A 6 7.73 6.25 -4.99
CA PHE A 6 6.54 7.03 -5.32
C PHE A 6 6.98 8.43 -5.70
N ASP A 7 6.85 8.77 -6.97
CA ASP A 7 7.09 10.14 -7.44
C ASP A 7 5.82 10.96 -7.22
N THR A 8 5.81 11.74 -6.14
CA THR A 8 4.66 12.59 -5.78
C THR A 8 4.97 14.06 -6.03
N ALA A 9 3.93 14.88 -6.13
CA ALA A 9 4.08 16.34 -6.22
C ALA A 9 4.79 16.98 -5.02
N ARG A 10 4.90 16.25 -3.88
CA ARG A 10 5.60 16.72 -2.67
C ARG A 10 6.99 16.11 -2.50
N GLY A 11 7.48 15.41 -3.52
CA GLY A 11 8.78 14.75 -3.53
C GLY A 11 8.70 13.23 -3.51
N PRO A 12 9.85 12.56 -3.72
CA PRO A 12 9.91 11.11 -3.84
C PRO A 12 9.84 10.43 -2.47
N ILE A 13 9.02 9.37 -2.36
CA ILE A 13 8.98 8.47 -1.19
C ILE A 13 9.64 7.15 -1.60
N ARG A 14 10.70 6.74 -0.90
CA ARG A 14 11.43 5.49 -1.17
C ARG A 14 11.06 4.45 -0.13
N LEU A 15 10.61 3.29 -0.59
CA LEU A 15 10.08 2.23 0.25
C LEU A 15 10.86 0.93 0.01
N GLN A 16 11.23 0.25 1.08
CA GLN A 16 11.71 -1.12 1.03
C GLN A 16 10.52 -2.07 1.09
N LEU A 17 10.52 -3.10 0.24
CA LEU A 17 9.49 -4.13 0.21
C LEU A 17 10.03 -5.45 0.76
N PHE A 18 9.32 -6.05 1.71
CA PHE A 18 9.69 -7.32 2.35
C PHE A 18 9.14 -8.54 1.59
N ALA A 19 9.56 -8.69 0.34
CA ALA A 19 9.06 -9.73 -0.57
C ALA A 19 9.18 -11.17 -0.03
N ASP A 20 10.22 -11.44 0.76
CA ASP A 20 10.46 -12.76 1.35
C ASP A 20 9.51 -13.06 2.53
N GLN A 21 8.99 -12.02 3.20
CA GLN A 21 8.11 -12.14 4.37
C GLN A 21 6.62 -12.00 3.99
N THR A 22 6.30 -11.20 2.97
CA THR A 22 4.94 -10.92 2.49
C THR A 22 4.83 -11.05 0.95
N PRO A 23 5.07 -12.25 0.40
CA PRO A 23 5.19 -12.47 -1.04
C PRO A 23 3.92 -12.10 -1.82
N LEU A 24 2.72 -12.44 -1.35
CA LEU A 24 1.47 -12.12 -2.06
C LEU A 24 1.20 -10.62 -2.08
N THR A 25 1.42 -9.96 -0.94
CA THR A 25 1.25 -8.53 -0.77
C THR A 25 2.19 -7.76 -1.71
N VAL A 26 3.46 -8.11 -1.68
CA VAL A 26 4.48 -7.46 -2.52
C VAL A 26 4.25 -7.78 -3.99
N ALA A 27 3.89 -9.02 -4.35
CA ALA A 27 3.59 -9.37 -5.74
C ALA A 27 2.39 -8.58 -6.29
N SER A 28 1.31 -8.47 -5.51
CA SER A 28 0.12 -7.68 -5.88
C SER A 28 0.48 -6.21 -6.07
N PHE A 29 1.18 -5.61 -5.10
CA PHE A 29 1.60 -4.22 -5.15
C PHE A 29 2.49 -3.90 -6.36
N VAL A 30 3.52 -4.73 -6.59
CA VAL A 30 4.48 -4.55 -7.70
C VAL A 30 3.80 -4.76 -9.05
N ASN A 31 2.91 -5.75 -9.16
CA ASN A 31 2.16 -5.98 -10.40
C ASN A 31 1.28 -4.78 -10.76
N LEU A 32 0.58 -4.19 -9.79
CA LEU A 32 -0.23 -2.99 -10.01
C LEU A 32 0.65 -1.79 -10.38
N ALA A 33 1.75 -1.57 -9.66
CA ALA A 33 2.68 -0.48 -9.93
C ALA A 33 3.29 -0.57 -11.35
N ARG A 34 3.74 -1.76 -11.78
CA ARG A 34 4.31 -1.98 -13.12
C ARG A 34 3.32 -1.77 -14.26
N ARG A 35 2.03 -1.84 -13.98
CA ARG A 35 0.95 -1.60 -14.95
C ARG A 35 0.48 -0.14 -14.96
N GLY A 36 1.12 0.75 -14.19
CA GLY A 36 0.71 2.15 -14.05
C GLY A 36 -0.60 2.33 -13.29
N PHE A 37 -1.05 1.32 -12.53
CA PHE A 37 -2.34 1.40 -11.82
C PHE A 37 -2.40 2.53 -10.80
N TYR A 38 -1.25 2.84 -10.17
CA TYR A 38 -1.15 3.88 -9.15
C TYR A 38 -0.92 5.29 -9.72
N ASP A 39 -0.73 5.41 -11.04
CA ASP A 39 -0.39 6.69 -11.67
C ASP A 39 -1.59 7.63 -11.62
N GLY A 40 -1.34 8.88 -11.19
CA GLY A 40 -2.39 9.90 -11.03
C GLY A 40 -3.33 9.70 -9.85
N LEU A 41 -3.11 8.67 -9.02
CA LEU A 41 -3.92 8.46 -7.83
C LEU A 41 -3.50 9.38 -6.69
N ASN A 42 -4.50 9.84 -5.93
CA ASN A 42 -4.30 10.73 -4.79
C ASN A 42 -4.22 9.95 -3.47
N PHE A 43 -3.52 10.54 -2.49
CA PHE A 43 -3.70 10.21 -1.08
C PHE A 43 -5.02 10.82 -0.59
N HIS A 44 -6.09 10.04 -0.65
CA HIS A 44 -7.46 10.52 -0.42
C HIS A 44 -7.79 10.68 1.08
N ARG A 45 -6.97 10.12 1.97
CA ARG A 45 -7.14 10.26 3.41
C ARG A 45 -5.80 10.55 4.08
N VAL A 46 -5.75 11.67 4.80
CA VAL A 46 -4.56 12.18 5.48
C VAL A 46 -4.96 12.52 6.90
N LEU A 47 -4.39 11.82 7.88
CA LEU A 47 -4.63 12.06 9.30
C LEU A 47 -3.30 12.42 9.96
N ALA A 48 -3.24 13.63 10.52
CA ALA A 48 -2.06 14.11 11.24
C ALA A 48 -1.70 13.15 12.39
N ASP A 49 -0.40 12.94 12.59
CA ASP A 49 0.16 12.06 13.63
C ASP A 49 -0.32 10.61 13.58
N PHE A 50 -0.84 10.17 12.43
CA PHE A 50 -1.31 8.81 12.25
C PHE A 50 -0.86 8.19 10.93
N MET A 51 -1.47 8.58 9.80
CA MET A 51 -1.16 7.95 8.51
C MET A 51 -1.65 8.74 7.30
N ILE A 52 -1.07 8.42 6.14
CA ILE A 52 -1.58 8.76 4.81
C ILE A 52 -2.03 7.49 4.09
N GLN A 53 -3.24 7.49 3.52
CA GLN A 53 -3.81 6.35 2.80
C GLN A 53 -4.04 6.70 1.32
N GLY A 54 -3.60 5.80 0.46
CA GLY A 54 -3.61 5.92 -0.99
C GLY A 54 -4.05 4.63 -1.69
N GLY A 55 -3.84 4.56 -3.00
CA GLY A 55 -4.09 3.35 -3.79
C GLY A 55 -5.57 3.07 -4.12
N CYS A 56 -6.46 4.06 -3.96
CA CYS A 56 -7.86 3.96 -4.36
C CYS A 56 -8.06 4.59 -5.75
N PRO A 57 -8.39 3.81 -6.81
CA PRO A 57 -8.54 4.35 -8.16
C PRO A 57 -9.69 5.36 -8.29
N GLU A 58 -10.73 5.23 -7.46
CA GLU A 58 -11.86 6.16 -7.44
C GLU A 58 -11.63 7.40 -6.55
N GLY A 59 -10.55 7.43 -5.76
CA GLY A 59 -10.33 8.45 -4.73
C GLY A 59 -11.35 8.47 -3.58
N SER A 60 -12.37 7.60 -3.59
CA SER A 60 -13.47 7.55 -2.62
C SER A 60 -13.15 6.76 -1.34
N GLY A 61 -12.05 5.98 -1.34
CA GLY A 61 -11.72 4.98 -0.33
C GLY A 61 -12.47 3.65 -0.46
N ARG A 62 -13.34 3.49 -1.47
CA ARG A 62 -14.11 2.24 -1.71
C ARG A 62 -13.62 1.44 -2.91
N GLY A 63 -12.86 2.06 -3.80
CA GLY A 63 -12.31 1.43 -5.00
C GLY A 63 -11.17 0.44 -4.70
N GLY A 64 -10.89 -0.42 -5.66
CA GLY A 64 -9.83 -1.42 -5.58
C GLY A 64 -9.44 -1.98 -6.95
N PRO A 65 -8.58 -3.00 -7.02
CA PRO A 65 -8.03 -3.50 -8.27
C PRO A 65 -8.92 -4.55 -8.96
N GLY A 66 -10.16 -4.74 -8.47
CA GLY A 66 -11.10 -5.76 -8.97
C GLY A 66 -10.93 -7.15 -8.36
N TYR A 67 -10.01 -7.33 -7.41
CA TYR A 67 -9.80 -8.57 -6.67
C TYR A 67 -9.47 -8.31 -5.20
N ARG A 68 -9.49 -9.38 -4.40
CA ARG A 68 -9.09 -9.39 -2.99
C ARG A 68 -8.14 -10.54 -2.70
N PHE A 69 -7.29 -10.39 -1.68
CA PHE A 69 -6.39 -11.44 -1.21
C PHE A 69 -6.22 -11.44 0.31
N GLU A 70 -5.64 -12.53 0.83
CA GLU A 70 -5.46 -12.81 2.25
C GLU A 70 -4.44 -11.89 2.94
N ASP A 71 -4.47 -11.86 4.28
CA ASP A 71 -3.52 -11.09 5.10
C ASP A 71 -2.24 -11.91 5.36
N GLU A 72 -1.07 -11.29 5.19
CA GLU A 72 0.23 -11.90 5.50
C GLU A 72 0.84 -11.30 6.77
N CYS A 73 0.18 -11.50 7.91
CA CYS A 73 0.62 -10.95 9.20
C CYS A 73 1.82 -11.71 9.78
N ARG A 74 2.85 -10.97 10.21
CA ARG A 74 4.08 -11.51 10.78
C ARG A 74 4.39 -10.82 12.11
N ALA A 75 4.82 -11.57 13.12
CA ALA A 75 5.04 -11.02 14.47
C ALA A 75 6.21 -10.03 14.54
N ASP A 76 7.18 -10.19 13.62
CA ASP A 76 8.37 -9.36 13.43
C ASP A 76 8.13 -8.12 12.55
N LEU A 77 6.99 -8.03 11.87
CA LEU A 77 6.59 -6.83 11.09
C LEU A 77 5.50 -6.07 11.85
N ARG A 78 5.90 -5.05 12.59
CA ARG A 78 5.01 -4.26 13.47
C ARG A 78 5.04 -2.79 13.08
N HIS A 79 3.97 -2.09 13.44
CA HIS A 79 3.91 -0.62 13.37
C HIS A 79 4.48 -0.04 14.66
N ASP A 80 5.78 -0.22 14.88
CA ASP A 80 6.51 0.26 16.06
C ASP A 80 7.15 1.65 15.87
N GLY A 81 7.04 2.21 14.67
CA GLY A 81 7.47 3.57 14.34
C GLY A 81 6.78 4.13 13.09
N PRO A 82 7.03 5.41 12.77
CA PRO A 82 6.47 6.06 11.57
C PRO A 82 7.12 5.53 10.28
N GLY A 83 6.41 5.66 9.15
CA GLY A 83 6.96 5.34 7.82
C GLY A 83 6.85 3.87 7.41
N VAL A 84 5.91 3.14 8.01
CA VAL A 84 5.68 1.72 7.71
C VAL A 84 4.60 1.60 6.65
N LEU A 85 4.96 1.05 5.48
CA LEU A 85 4.01 0.73 4.43
C LEU A 85 3.21 -0.52 4.79
N SER A 86 1.88 -0.42 4.74
CA SER A 86 0.98 -1.55 5.02
C SER A 86 -0.30 -1.48 4.17
N MET A 87 -0.99 -2.62 4.01
CA MET A 87 -2.23 -2.71 3.23
C MET A 87 -3.44 -2.25 4.05
N ALA A 88 -4.29 -1.45 3.44
CA ALA A 88 -5.61 -1.15 4.00
C ALA A 88 -6.60 -2.26 3.63
N ASN A 89 -7.47 -2.63 4.57
CA ASN A 89 -8.50 -3.64 4.36
C ASN A 89 -9.82 -3.26 5.07
N ALA A 90 -10.89 -3.99 4.76
CA ALA A 90 -12.23 -3.85 5.35
C ALA A 90 -12.61 -5.08 6.18
N GLY A 91 -11.62 -5.73 6.79
CA GLY A 91 -11.74 -7.01 7.50
C GLY A 91 -10.82 -8.10 6.93
N PRO A 92 -10.76 -9.27 7.59
CA PRO A 92 -9.83 -10.34 7.21
C PRO A 92 -9.98 -10.76 5.74
N GLY A 93 -8.86 -10.85 5.04
CA GLY A 93 -8.79 -11.31 3.64
C GLY A 93 -9.43 -10.38 2.62
N THR A 94 -9.44 -9.07 2.90
CA THR A 94 -9.99 -8.07 1.98
C THR A 94 -8.95 -7.08 1.45
N ASN A 95 -7.67 -7.47 1.46
CA ASN A 95 -6.61 -6.67 0.87
C ASN A 95 -6.85 -6.50 -0.63
N GLY A 96 -6.56 -5.29 -1.14
CA GLY A 96 -6.75 -4.95 -2.55
C GLY A 96 -5.57 -4.14 -3.07
N SER A 97 -5.82 -2.87 -3.43
CA SER A 97 -4.79 -1.96 -3.92
C SER A 97 -4.47 -0.84 -2.95
N GLN A 98 -5.33 -0.61 -1.96
CA GLN A 98 -5.18 0.49 -1.01
C GLN A 98 -4.12 0.16 0.03
N PHE A 99 -3.31 1.16 0.35
CA PHE A 99 -2.22 1.06 1.30
C PHE A 99 -2.17 2.33 2.15
N PHE A 100 -1.46 2.27 3.27
CA PHE A 100 -1.13 3.43 4.07
C PHE A 100 0.35 3.44 4.49
N ILE A 101 0.83 4.62 4.86
CA ILE A 101 2.17 4.90 5.41
C ILE A 101 2.00 5.70 6.69
#